data_AF-A0A2H5QLK7-F1
#
_entry.id   AF-A0A2H5QLK7-F1
#
_cell.length_a   1.000
_cell.length_b   1.000
_cell.length_c   1.000
_cell.angle_alpha   90.00
_cell.angle_beta   90.00
_cell.angle_gamma   90.00
#
_symmetry.space_group_name_H-M   'P 1'
#
loop_
_entity.id
_entity.type
_entity.pdbx_description
1 polymer ?
#
loop_
_entity_poly.entity_id
_entity_poly.type
_entity_poly.pdbx_seq_one_letter_code
_entity_poly.pdbx_strand_id
1 'polypeptide(L)'
;MSATTSSPAISLNKSSCSLRILDFSHNYFRGHCQLPSGLGNFSKLQTFRAGFSYLSGSIPGDVSAAASLEDISLPVNQLSGAISNGVVNLTSLNIGKLANLKSLKLHTNSLSGFLPQFLMNCTNLITLNLRINNFRGDLSAYNFSTLHNLHTIDLGNNNFTGSFPLTLTSCMFLTAIRLSGNKIEEQISPTILALLTKLEGLDFSENNLHGKIPLSLVDLHFLSSFSVANNDLQGQYHQEVSFIRFQAPALKGIQDCVRHNSCDFIHPRTDVWDWPNESSNNELHYGIIAGVVLDSSLDL
;
A
#
# COMPACT_ATOMS: atom_id res chain seq x y z
N MET A 1 36.78 -28.31 7.83
CA MET A 1 35.78 -28.60 6.79
C MET A 1 34.47 -27.96 7.23
N SER A 2 34.15 -26.77 6.71
CA SER A 2 32.86 -26.11 7.01
C SER A 2 31.77 -26.76 6.17
N ALA A 3 30.85 -27.47 6.82
CA ALA A 3 29.63 -27.92 6.19
C ALA A 3 28.79 -26.69 5.83
N THR A 4 28.72 -26.36 4.54
CA THR A 4 27.73 -25.44 3.99
C THR A 4 26.38 -26.11 4.11
N THR A 5 25.63 -25.81 5.16
CA THR A 5 24.22 -26.16 5.27
C THR A 5 23.47 -25.32 4.24
N SER A 6 23.19 -25.89 3.07
CA SER A 6 22.28 -25.29 2.09
C SER A 6 20.91 -25.12 2.74
N SER A 7 20.41 -23.89 2.81
CA SER A 7 19.05 -23.61 3.26
C SER A 7 18.05 -24.43 2.43
N PRO A 8 17.00 -25.02 3.04
CA PRO A 8 15.96 -25.73 2.30
C PRO A 8 15.24 -24.76 1.36
N ALA A 9 15.49 -24.86 0.05
CA ALA A 9 14.73 -24.15 -0.97
C ALA A 9 13.60 -25.03 -1.49
N ILE A 10 12.44 -24.43 -1.80
CA ILE A 10 11.47 -25.08 -2.70
C ILE A 10 12.23 -25.31 -4.03
N SER A 11 12.01 -26.44 -4.70
CA SER A 11 12.62 -26.71 -6.01
C SER A 11 11.55 -26.96 -7.07
N LEU A 12 11.59 -26.18 -8.14
CA LEU A 12 10.71 -26.32 -9.30
C LEU A 12 11.54 -26.92 -10.46
N ASN A 13 11.78 -28.23 -10.42
CA ASN A 13 12.67 -28.92 -11.37
C ASN A 13 12.01 -29.37 -12.69
N LYS A 14 10.77 -28.99 -12.97
CA LYS A 14 10.07 -29.37 -14.21
C LYS A 14 9.30 -28.19 -14.80
N SER A 15 9.50 -27.93 -16.08
CA SER A 15 8.65 -27.03 -16.86
C SER A 15 7.29 -27.68 -17.08
N SER A 16 6.22 -26.92 -16.87
CA SER A 16 4.86 -27.34 -17.20
C SER A 16 4.23 -26.33 -18.14
N CYS A 17 3.84 -26.80 -19.33
CA CYS A 17 3.17 -25.99 -20.34
C CYS A 17 1.65 -25.86 -20.09
N SER A 18 1.14 -26.35 -18.96
CA SER A 18 -0.28 -26.31 -18.58
C SER A 18 -0.54 -25.65 -17.24
N LEU A 19 0.47 -25.51 -16.37
CA LEU A 19 0.31 -24.93 -15.04
C LEU A 19 -0.10 -23.46 -15.15
N ARG A 20 -1.27 -23.12 -14.59
CA ARG A 20 -1.84 -21.76 -14.58
C ARG A 20 -1.84 -21.14 -13.20
N ILE A 21 -2.01 -21.95 -12.16
CA ILE A 21 -2.10 -21.50 -10.78
C ILE A 21 -1.09 -22.29 -9.97
N LEU A 22 -0.24 -21.57 -9.24
CA LEU A 22 0.71 -22.11 -8.28
C LEU A 22 0.45 -21.42 -6.93
N ASP A 23 -0.03 -22.17 -5.95
CA ASP A 23 -0.37 -21.65 -4.63
C ASP A 23 0.31 -22.48 -3.53
N PHE A 24 1.18 -21.82 -2.77
CA PHE A 24 1.89 -22.36 -1.60
C PHE A 24 1.52 -21.60 -0.32
N SER A 25 0.42 -20.85 -0.33
CA SER A 25 0.03 -20.02 0.81
C SER A 25 -0.35 -20.86 2.04
N HIS A 26 -0.22 -20.28 3.22
CA HIS A 26 -0.55 -20.92 4.50
C HIS A 26 0.22 -22.21 4.77
N ASN A 27 1.52 -22.22 4.46
CA ASN A 27 2.41 -23.34 4.77
C ASN A 27 3.47 -22.96 5.81
N TYR A 28 4.01 -23.95 6.53
CA TYR A 28 5.04 -23.71 7.54
C TYR A 28 6.43 -24.08 7.00
N PHE A 29 6.95 -23.31 6.03
CA PHE A 29 8.29 -23.55 5.49
C PHE A 29 9.35 -23.14 6.53
N ARG A 30 9.91 -24.12 7.25
CA ARG A 30 10.96 -23.91 8.27
C ARG A 30 12.32 -23.59 7.65
N GLY A 31 13.16 -22.87 8.38
CA GLY A 31 14.61 -22.80 8.12
C GLY A 31 15.06 -21.85 7.01
N HIS A 32 14.58 -20.60 6.98
CA HIS A 32 14.93 -19.61 5.95
C HIS A 32 14.69 -20.13 4.53
N CYS A 33 13.47 -20.65 4.29
CA CYS A 33 13.10 -21.18 2.99
C CYS A 33 12.95 -20.03 1.98
N GLN A 34 13.64 -20.16 0.85
CA GLN A 34 13.60 -19.17 -0.22
C GLN A 34 12.62 -19.58 -1.31
N LEU A 35 12.12 -18.58 -2.04
CA LEU A 35 11.36 -18.82 -3.25
C LEU A 35 12.23 -19.50 -4.32
N PRO A 36 11.71 -20.52 -5.02
CA PRO A 36 12.43 -21.24 -6.05
C PRO A 36 12.68 -20.35 -7.26
N SER A 37 13.86 -20.42 -7.86
CA SER A 37 14.02 -20.06 -9.27
C SER A 37 13.35 -21.09 -10.18
N GLY A 38 13.08 -20.73 -11.43
CA GLY A 38 12.37 -21.54 -12.41
C GLY A 38 10.89 -21.18 -12.58
N LEU A 39 10.37 -20.19 -11.85
CA LEU A 39 9.02 -19.66 -12.06
C LEU A 39 8.83 -19.13 -13.48
N GLY A 40 9.90 -18.56 -14.07
CA GLY A 40 9.91 -18.12 -15.46
C GLY A 40 9.67 -19.22 -16.49
N ASN A 41 9.86 -20.50 -16.15
CA ASN A 41 9.68 -21.62 -17.07
C ASN A 41 8.20 -22.00 -17.29
N PHE A 42 7.29 -21.49 -16.47
CA PHE A 42 5.85 -21.76 -16.59
C PHE A 42 5.19 -20.69 -17.46
N SER A 43 5.28 -20.86 -18.78
CA SER A 43 4.81 -19.87 -19.76
C SER A 43 3.30 -19.57 -19.70
N LYS A 44 2.49 -20.47 -19.11
CA LYS A 44 1.04 -20.28 -18.90
C LYS A 44 0.66 -19.93 -17.46
N LEU A 45 1.62 -19.71 -16.58
CA LEU A 45 1.35 -19.35 -15.18
C LEU A 45 0.69 -17.97 -15.13
N GLN A 46 -0.51 -17.91 -14.56
CA GLN A 46 -1.33 -16.71 -14.40
C GLN A 46 -1.38 -16.25 -12.95
N THR A 47 -1.36 -17.18 -12.01
CA THR A 47 -1.49 -16.88 -10.58
C THR A 47 -0.37 -17.54 -9.81
N PHE A 48 0.38 -16.73 -9.06
CA PHE A 48 1.40 -17.20 -8.14
C PHE A 48 1.12 -16.65 -6.73
N ARG A 49 0.89 -17.57 -5.79
CA ARG A 49 0.60 -17.24 -4.39
C ARG A 49 1.49 -18.03 -3.45
N ALA A 50 2.01 -17.37 -2.42
CA ALA A 50 2.76 -18.02 -1.36
C ALA A 50 2.70 -17.18 -0.07
N GLY A 51 1.54 -16.63 0.25
CA GLY A 51 1.35 -15.78 1.43
C GLY A 51 1.32 -16.59 2.74
N PHE A 52 1.65 -15.97 3.87
CA PHE A 52 1.61 -16.62 5.19
C PHE A 52 2.48 -17.88 5.27
N SER A 53 3.70 -17.80 4.73
CA SER A 53 4.52 -18.99 4.47
C SER A 53 5.94 -18.94 5.06
N TYR A 54 6.27 -17.94 5.88
CA TYR A 54 7.59 -17.74 6.50
C TYR A 54 8.76 -17.74 5.49
N LEU A 55 8.48 -17.40 4.22
CA LEU A 55 9.49 -17.35 3.16
C LEU A 55 10.46 -16.20 3.39
N SER A 56 11.73 -16.40 3.06
CA SER A 56 12.80 -15.42 3.24
C SER A 56 13.63 -15.26 1.97
N GLY A 57 14.57 -14.32 1.97
CA GLY A 57 15.38 -13.99 0.80
C GLY A 57 14.63 -13.13 -0.20
N SER A 58 15.20 -12.97 -1.40
CA SER A 58 14.61 -12.12 -2.44
C SER A 58 13.59 -12.85 -3.30
N ILE A 59 12.70 -12.07 -3.93
CA ILE A 59 11.83 -12.58 -4.98
C ILE A 59 12.72 -12.92 -6.20
N PRO A 60 12.69 -14.15 -6.73
CA PRO A 60 13.54 -14.57 -7.84
C PRO A 60 13.30 -13.75 -9.10
N GLY A 61 14.34 -13.20 -9.70
CA GLY A 61 14.21 -12.30 -10.86
C GLY A 61 13.65 -12.98 -12.11
N ASP A 62 13.75 -14.30 -12.23
CA ASP A 62 13.19 -15.07 -13.34
C ASP A 62 11.65 -15.11 -13.31
N VAL A 63 10.99 -14.75 -12.20
CA VAL A 63 9.52 -14.60 -12.15
C VAL A 63 9.03 -13.61 -13.22
N SER A 64 9.85 -12.61 -13.57
CA SER A 64 9.55 -11.63 -14.62
C SER A 64 9.51 -12.23 -16.03
N ALA A 65 9.97 -13.48 -16.22
CA ALA A 65 9.89 -14.19 -17.50
C ALA A 65 8.57 -14.96 -17.68
N ALA A 66 7.78 -15.14 -16.61
CA ALA A 66 6.45 -15.75 -16.69
C ALA A 66 5.43 -14.74 -17.25
N ALA A 67 5.49 -14.52 -18.56
CA ALA A 67 4.76 -13.45 -19.26
C ALA A 67 3.22 -13.51 -19.13
N SER A 68 2.66 -14.66 -18.77
CA SER A 68 1.21 -14.82 -18.56
C SER A 68 0.76 -14.43 -17.15
N LEU A 69 1.65 -14.02 -16.25
CA LEU A 69 1.29 -13.70 -14.87
C LEU A 69 0.34 -12.49 -14.79
N GLU A 70 -0.75 -12.70 -14.07
CA GLU A 70 -1.80 -11.72 -13.80
C GLU A 70 -1.88 -11.38 -12.30
N ASP A 71 -1.61 -12.34 -11.42
CA ASP A 71 -1.71 -12.18 -9.96
C ASP A 71 -0.46 -12.72 -9.26
N ILE A 72 0.26 -11.85 -8.55
CA ILE A 72 1.36 -12.21 -7.65
C ILE A 72 0.97 -11.80 -6.22
N SER A 73 0.83 -12.79 -5.34
CA SER A 73 0.47 -12.58 -3.93
C SER A 73 1.45 -13.29 -2.99
N LEU A 74 2.33 -12.51 -2.36
CA LEU A 74 3.34 -12.99 -1.41
C LEU A 74 3.23 -12.32 -0.02
N PRO A 75 2.03 -12.06 0.51
CA PRO A 75 1.89 -11.30 1.74
C PRO A 75 2.36 -12.07 2.98
N VAL A 76 2.72 -11.35 4.03
CA VAL A 76 3.03 -11.92 5.35
C VAL A 76 4.13 -12.99 5.25
N ASN A 77 5.31 -12.55 4.85
CA ASN A 77 6.53 -13.35 4.78
C ASN A 77 7.72 -12.53 5.33
N GLN A 78 8.94 -13.06 5.19
CA GLN A 78 10.21 -12.42 5.55
C GLN A 78 11.02 -12.08 4.29
N LEU A 79 10.36 -11.83 3.16
CA LEU A 79 11.03 -11.52 1.90
C LEU A 79 11.78 -10.19 2.03
N SER A 80 12.96 -10.12 1.44
CA SER A 80 13.85 -8.97 1.55
C SER A 80 14.51 -8.63 0.22
N GLY A 81 15.27 -7.54 0.19
CA GLY A 81 15.88 -7.02 -1.03
C GLY A 81 14.94 -6.08 -1.79
N ALA A 82 15.44 -5.58 -2.91
CA ALA A 82 14.76 -4.56 -3.70
C ALA A 82 13.99 -5.14 -4.89
N ILE A 83 12.92 -4.46 -5.29
CA ILE A 83 12.27 -4.66 -6.59
C ILE A 83 13.08 -3.88 -7.64
N SER A 84 14.34 -4.29 -7.91
CA SER A 84 15.28 -3.49 -8.71
C SER A 84 15.68 -4.13 -10.04
N ASN A 85 16.16 -3.29 -10.97
CA ASN A 85 16.81 -3.70 -12.21
C ASN A 85 18.29 -4.02 -11.97
N GLY A 86 18.64 -5.13 -11.31
CA GLY A 86 19.91 -5.85 -11.56
C GLY A 86 21.26 -5.12 -11.53
N VAL A 87 21.37 -3.84 -11.13
CA VAL A 87 22.61 -3.06 -11.26
C VAL A 87 23.43 -3.01 -9.98
N VAL A 88 22.98 -3.65 -8.90
CA VAL A 88 23.85 -3.90 -7.73
C VAL A 88 23.71 -5.37 -7.31
N ASN A 89 24.49 -6.21 -8.01
CA ASN A 89 24.81 -7.60 -7.71
C ASN A 89 23.68 -8.49 -7.12
N LEU A 90 23.11 -9.30 -8.03
CA LEU A 90 22.36 -10.55 -7.79
C LEU A 90 20.87 -10.41 -7.37
N THR A 91 20.02 -9.90 -8.26
CA THR A 91 18.69 -10.46 -8.67
C THR A 91 17.95 -9.41 -9.50
N SER A 92 17.69 -9.68 -10.79
CA SER A 92 17.02 -8.75 -11.71
C SER A 92 15.50 -8.95 -11.68
N LEU A 93 14.82 -8.49 -10.62
CA LEU A 93 13.36 -8.51 -10.58
C LEU A 93 12.80 -7.31 -11.36
N ASN A 94 12.46 -7.52 -12.64
CA ASN A 94 11.86 -6.49 -13.50
C ASN A 94 10.37 -6.77 -13.72
N ILE A 95 9.56 -6.39 -12.72
CA ILE A 95 8.10 -6.52 -12.75
C ILE A 95 7.49 -5.80 -13.97
N GLY A 96 8.14 -4.76 -14.49
CA GLY A 96 7.66 -4.02 -15.67
C GLY A 96 7.60 -4.84 -16.97
N LYS A 97 8.16 -6.06 -16.99
CA LYS A 97 7.97 -7.02 -18.11
C LYS A 97 6.65 -7.77 -18.05
N LEU A 98 5.97 -7.79 -16.91
CA LEU A 98 4.72 -8.52 -16.71
C LEU A 98 3.55 -7.69 -17.23
N ALA A 99 3.42 -7.60 -18.56
CA ALA A 99 2.40 -6.78 -19.21
C ALA A 99 0.95 -7.16 -18.84
N ASN A 100 0.73 -8.41 -18.41
CA ASN A 100 -0.58 -8.92 -18.00
C ASN A 100 -0.88 -8.74 -16.50
N LEU A 101 0.06 -8.20 -15.72
CA LEU A 101 -0.07 -8.11 -14.27
C LEU A 101 -1.23 -7.17 -13.88
N LYS A 102 -2.19 -7.74 -13.15
CA LYS A 102 -3.37 -7.05 -12.60
C LYS A 102 -3.26 -6.82 -11.10
N SER A 103 -2.59 -7.71 -10.38
CA SER A 103 -2.52 -7.67 -8.92
C SER A 103 -1.09 -7.98 -8.45
N LEU A 104 -0.53 -7.05 -7.67
CA LEU A 104 0.75 -7.21 -7.00
C LEU A 104 0.57 -6.95 -5.50
N LYS A 105 0.59 -8.02 -4.71
CA LYS A 105 0.41 -7.97 -3.25
C LYS A 105 1.65 -8.52 -2.55
N LEU A 106 2.46 -7.63 -1.99
CA LEU A 106 3.73 -7.94 -1.32
C LEU A 106 3.77 -7.43 0.14
N HIS A 107 2.60 -7.15 0.73
CA HIS A 107 2.53 -6.52 2.04
C HIS A 107 3.06 -7.39 3.17
N THR A 108 3.50 -6.76 4.26
CA THR A 108 4.05 -7.42 5.46
C THR A 108 5.24 -8.30 5.09
N ASN A 109 6.29 -7.64 4.62
CA ASN A 109 7.58 -8.24 4.30
C ASN A 109 8.70 -7.30 4.78
N SER A 110 9.95 -7.60 4.43
CA SER A 110 11.14 -6.78 4.68
C SER A 110 11.75 -6.24 3.38
N LEU A 111 10.94 -6.07 2.33
CA LEU A 111 11.40 -5.53 1.04
C LEU A 111 11.83 -4.08 1.21
N SER A 112 12.84 -3.63 0.45
CA SER A 112 13.44 -2.32 0.64
C SER A 112 13.89 -1.66 -0.66
N GLY A 113 14.45 -0.46 -0.57
CA GLY A 113 14.91 0.29 -1.74
C GLY A 113 13.80 1.12 -2.37
N PHE A 114 14.02 1.56 -3.62
CA PHE A 114 13.09 2.40 -4.35
C PHE A 114 12.08 1.58 -5.13
N LEU A 115 10.87 2.13 -5.34
CA LEU A 115 10.02 1.56 -6.39
C LEU A 115 10.70 1.76 -7.74
N PRO A 116 10.72 0.75 -8.61
CA PRO A 116 11.30 0.91 -9.92
C PRO A 116 10.36 1.68 -10.85
N GLN A 117 10.89 2.60 -11.67
CA GLN A 117 10.08 3.36 -12.63
C GLN A 117 9.29 2.46 -13.58
N PHE A 118 9.85 1.30 -13.94
CA PHE A 118 9.19 0.32 -14.81
C PHE A 118 7.97 -0.36 -14.20
N LEU A 119 7.73 -0.27 -12.88
CA LEU A 119 6.45 -0.68 -12.29
C LEU A 119 5.29 0.11 -12.93
N MET A 120 5.54 1.37 -13.30
CA MET A 120 4.57 2.22 -14.00
C MET A 120 4.24 1.72 -15.41
N ASN A 121 4.99 0.75 -15.95
CA ASN A 121 4.66 0.13 -17.25
C ASN A 121 3.62 -0.99 -17.13
N CYS A 122 3.20 -1.37 -15.92
CA CYS A 122 2.17 -2.39 -15.71
C CYS A 122 0.78 -1.80 -15.94
N THR A 123 0.44 -1.44 -17.18
CA THR A 123 -0.79 -0.68 -17.51
C THR A 123 -2.10 -1.43 -17.20
N ASN A 124 -2.03 -2.75 -17.02
CA ASN A 124 -3.17 -3.59 -16.59
C ASN A 124 -3.32 -3.70 -15.07
N LEU A 125 -2.46 -3.03 -14.28
CA LEU A 125 -2.47 -3.14 -12.82
C LEU A 125 -3.74 -2.53 -12.23
N ILE A 126 -4.45 -3.33 -11.45
CA ILE A 126 -5.69 -3.00 -10.72
C ILE A 126 -5.39 -2.78 -9.25
N THR A 127 -4.53 -3.61 -8.67
CA THR A 127 -4.19 -3.57 -7.24
C THR A 127 -2.67 -3.56 -7.04
N LEU A 128 -2.18 -2.55 -6.34
CA LEU A 128 -0.82 -2.48 -5.83
C LEU A 128 -0.85 -2.41 -4.30
N ASN A 129 -0.38 -3.45 -3.62
CA ASN A 129 -0.30 -3.48 -2.16
C ASN A 129 1.11 -3.83 -1.70
N LEU A 130 1.83 -2.83 -1.20
CA LEU A 130 3.21 -2.90 -0.70
C LEU A 130 3.29 -2.54 0.79
N ARG A 131 2.16 -2.52 1.49
CA ARG A 131 2.05 -2.10 2.90
C ARG A 131 3.00 -2.84 3.83
N ILE A 132 3.51 -2.23 4.90
CA ILE A 132 4.41 -2.85 5.88
C ILE A 132 5.63 -3.46 5.17
N ASN A 133 6.52 -2.58 4.71
CA ASN A 133 7.82 -2.89 4.13
C ASN A 133 8.80 -1.75 4.47
N ASN A 134 10.00 -1.76 3.87
CA ASN A 134 11.04 -0.75 4.05
C ASN A 134 11.30 0.02 2.75
N PHE A 135 10.29 0.21 1.89
CA PHE A 135 10.45 0.98 0.66
C PHE A 135 10.69 2.46 0.97
N ARG A 136 11.47 3.13 0.12
CA ARG A 136 11.82 4.55 0.26
C ARG A 136 11.78 5.25 -1.09
N GLY A 137 11.85 6.58 -1.05
CA GLY A 137 11.89 7.42 -2.23
C GLY A 137 10.78 8.46 -2.22
N ASP A 138 10.94 9.46 -3.08
CA ASP A 138 9.95 10.50 -3.29
C ASP A 138 8.81 9.98 -4.17
N LEU A 139 7.58 9.95 -3.64
CA LEU A 139 6.43 9.45 -4.39
C LEU A 139 6.11 10.32 -5.62
N SER A 140 6.41 11.62 -5.59
CA SER A 140 6.17 12.54 -6.69
C SER A 140 7.03 12.27 -7.93
N ALA A 141 8.13 11.52 -7.76
CA ALA A 141 9.00 11.12 -8.86
C ALA A 141 8.38 10.05 -9.78
N TYR A 142 7.31 9.38 -9.32
CA TYR A 142 6.67 8.30 -10.07
C TYR A 142 5.50 8.81 -10.92
N ASN A 143 5.44 8.30 -12.15
CA ASN A 143 4.36 8.64 -13.08
C ASN A 143 3.29 7.55 -13.07
N PHE A 144 2.27 7.72 -12.22
CA PHE A 144 1.12 6.82 -12.14
C PHE A 144 0.13 7.01 -13.29
N SER A 145 0.30 8.01 -14.17
CA SER A 145 -0.69 8.32 -15.20
C SER A 145 -0.89 7.22 -16.23
N THR A 146 0.05 6.29 -16.34
CA THR A 146 -0.02 5.11 -17.20
C THR A 146 -0.83 3.95 -16.63
N LEU A 147 -1.11 3.96 -15.32
CA LEU A 147 -1.83 2.90 -14.61
C LEU A 147 -3.34 3.13 -14.66
N HIS A 148 -3.89 3.26 -15.88
CA HIS A 148 -5.29 3.64 -16.09
C HIS A 148 -6.31 2.71 -15.43
N ASN A 149 -5.95 1.43 -15.20
CA ASN A 149 -6.82 0.43 -14.59
C ASN A 149 -6.68 0.36 -13.06
N LEU A 150 -5.87 1.21 -12.43
CA LEU A 150 -5.58 1.11 -11.01
C LEU A 150 -6.82 1.50 -10.17
N HIS A 151 -7.24 0.58 -9.30
CA HIS A 151 -8.36 0.78 -8.36
C HIS A 151 -7.88 0.98 -6.93
N THR A 152 -6.79 0.30 -6.55
CA THR A 152 -6.31 0.30 -5.18
C THR A 152 -4.80 0.43 -5.13
N ILE A 153 -4.35 1.40 -4.34
CA ILE A 153 -2.94 1.58 -4.00
C ILE A 153 -2.78 1.62 -2.48
N ASP A 154 -1.99 0.70 -1.95
CA ASP A 154 -1.64 0.63 -0.53
C ASP A 154 -0.12 0.59 -0.38
N LEU A 155 0.44 1.72 0.06
CA LEU A 155 1.86 1.90 0.34
C LEU A 155 2.11 2.19 1.83
N GLY A 156 1.12 1.92 2.70
CA GLY A 156 1.21 2.31 4.10
C GLY A 156 2.34 1.60 4.87
N ASN A 157 2.81 2.17 5.97
CA ASN A 157 3.89 1.63 6.80
C ASN A 157 5.14 1.32 5.97
N ASN A 158 5.71 2.36 5.36
CA ASN A 158 6.96 2.34 4.61
C ASN A 158 7.79 3.58 4.98
N ASN A 159 8.85 3.87 4.22
CA ASN A 159 9.72 5.03 4.41
C ASN A 159 9.68 5.95 3.17
N PHE A 160 8.50 6.09 2.55
CA PHE A 160 8.30 7.03 1.44
C PHE A 160 8.32 8.48 1.93
N THR A 161 8.84 9.37 1.09
CA THR A 161 8.98 10.81 1.36
C THR A 161 8.32 11.62 0.24
N GLY A 162 8.40 12.94 0.34
CA GLY A 162 7.98 13.86 -0.71
C GLY A 162 6.47 14.13 -0.72
N SER A 163 5.94 14.40 -1.90
CA SER A 163 4.56 14.85 -2.12
C SER A 163 3.63 13.77 -2.65
N PHE A 164 2.32 14.03 -2.55
CA PHE A 164 1.34 13.16 -3.20
C PHE A 164 1.53 13.24 -4.73
N PRO A 165 1.67 12.11 -5.44
CA PRO A 165 1.92 12.14 -6.86
C PRO A 165 0.67 12.60 -7.62
N LEU A 166 0.72 13.82 -8.18
CA LEU A 166 -0.35 14.41 -8.99
C LEU A 166 -0.83 13.48 -10.10
N THR A 167 0.06 12.65 -10.65
CA THR A 167 -0.24 11.69 -11.72
C THR A 167 -1.25 10.60 -11.31
N LEU A 168 -1.47 10.35 -10.01
CA LEU A 168 -2.53 9.45 -9.53
C LEU A 168 -3.94 9.96 -9.89
N THR A 169 -4.11 11.28 -10.10
CA THR A 169 -5.40 11.84 -10.53
C THR A 169 -5.84 11.36 -11.92
N SER A 170 -4.91 10.81 -12.72
CA SER A 170 -5.22 10.19 -14.01
C SER A 170 -5.75 8.76 -13.88
N CYS A 171 -5.69 8.16 -12.69
CA CYS A 171 -6.23 6.83 -12.42
C CYS A 171 -7.74 6.91 -12.16
N MET A 172 -8.54 6.96 -13.22
CA MET A 172 -9.99 7.23 -13.15
C MET A 172 -10.85 6.15 -12.48
N PHE A 173 -10.25 5.03 -12.07
CA PHE A 173 -10.92 3.95 -11.34
C PHE A 173 -10.44 3.82 -9.89
N LEU A 174 -9.57 4.73 -9.43
CA LEU A 174 -9.01 4.68 -8.10
C LEU A 174 -10.11 4.90 -7.05
N THR A 175 -10.36 3.88 -6.22
CA THR A 175 -11.34 3.92 -5.14
C THR A 175 -10.67 3.93 -3.76
N ALA A 176 -9.42 3.48 -3.64
CA ALA A 176 -8.76 3.40 -2.34
C ALA A 176 -7.26 3.73 -2.40
N ILE A 177 -6.83 4.65 -1.53
CA ILE A 177 -5.43 5.11 -1.40
C ILE A 177 -5.01 5.08 0.07
N ARG A 178 -4.01 4.26 0.40
CA ARG A 178 -3.39 4.23 1.73
C ARG A 178 -1.93 4.60 1.62
N LEU A 179 -1.58 5.69 2.29
CA LEU A 179 -0.23 6.23 2.40
C LEU A 179 0.17 6.40 3.87
N SER A 180 -0.60 5.84 4.81
CA SER A 180 -0.37 5.99 6.24
C SER A 180 0.99 5.45 6.70
N GLY A 181 1.56 5.97 7.78
CA GLY A 181 2.82 5.45 8.34
C GLY A 181 3.99 5.64 7.37
N ASN A 182 4.14 6.84 6.79
CA ASN A 182 5.24 7.22 5.92
C ASN A 182 5.84 8.56 6.40
N LYS A 183 6.66 9.21 5.57
CA LYS A 183 7.29 10.51 5.83
C LYS A 183 6.87 11.54 4.79
N ILE A 184 5.58 11.53 4.42
CA ILE A 184 5.02 12.47 3.45
C ILE A 184 4.88 13.82 4.15
N GLU A 185 5.43 14.87 3.54
CA GLU A 185 5.59 16.19 4.16
C GLU A 185 4.72 17.27 3.51
N GLU A 186 3.99 16.98 2.44
CA GLU A 186 3.26 18.02 1.69
C GLU A 186 1.90 18.37 2.30
N GLN A 187 1.39 19.57 2.00
CA GLN A 187 0.00 19.91 2.25
C GLN A 187 -0.95 19.10 1.36
N ILE A 188 -2.10 18.70 1.92
CA ILE A 188 -3.19 18.08 1.14
C ILE A 188 -3.72 19.09 0.12
N SER A 189 -3.36 18.90 -1.16
CA SER A 189 -3.76 19.81 -2.23
C SER A 189 -5.28 19.72 -2.52
N PRO A 190 -6.03 20.83 -2.35
CA PRO A 190 -7.47 20.84 -2.57
C PRO A 190 -7.86 20.41 -3.99
N THR A 191 -7.10 20.86 -4.99
CA THR A 191 -7.36 20.61 -6.41
C THR A 191 -7.12 19.17 -6.81
N ILE A 192 -6.16 18.50 -6.17
CA ILE A 192 -5.83 17.10 -6.46
C ILE A 192 -6.95 16.19 -5.99
N LEU A 193 -7.44 16.41 -4.77
CA LEU A 193 -8.51 15.59 -4.21
C LEU A 193 -9.81 15.71 -4.98
N ALA A 194 -10.16 16.92 -5.45
CA ALA A 194 -11.37 17.14 -6.26
C ALA A 194 -11.39 16.31 -7.57
N LEU A 195 -10.25 15.83 -8.06
CA LEU A 195 -10.15 15.02 -9.28
C LEU A 195 -10.39 13.52 -9.03
N LEU A 196 -10.27 13.05 -7.78
CA LEU A 196 -10.42 11.64 -7.41
C LEU A 196 -11.90 11.33 -7.06
N THR A 197 -12.81 11.64 -7.97
CA THR A 197 -14.26 11.66 -7.69
C THR A 197 -14.89 10.31 -7.35
N LYS A 198 -14.20 9.18 -7.56
CA LYS A 198 -14.65 7.83 -7.18
C LYS A 198 -14.02 7.31 -5.89
N LEU A 199 -13.25 8.15 -5.19
CA LEU A 199 -12.51 7.72 -4.02
C LEU A 199 -13.48 7.39 -2.87
N GLU A 200 -13.36 6.17 -2.36
CA GLU A 200 -14.12 5.64 -1.23
C GLU A 200 -13.27 5.69 0.05
N GLY A 201 -11.97 5.37 -0.06
CA GLY A 201 -11.04 5.33 1.06
C GLY A 201 -9.77 6.14 0.81
N LEU A 202 -9.43 7.03 1.75
CA LEU A 202 -8.22 7.82 1.74
C LEU A 202 -7.57 7.86 3.13
N ASP A 203 -6.38 7.30 3.26
CA ASP A 203 -5.66 7.24 4.54
C ASP A 203 -4.26 7.83 4.39
N PHE A 204 -4.06 8.97 5.04
CA PHE A 204 -2.81 9.71 5.18
C PHE A 204 -2.31 9.75 6.63
N SER A 205 -2.88 8.97 7.54
CA SER A 205 -2.50 9.00 8.95
C SER A 205 -1.02 8.68 9.18
N GLU A 206 -0.44 9.13 10.29
CA GLU A 206 0.96 8.83 10.66
C GLU A 206 1.95 9.29 9.56
N ASN A 207 1.89 10.57 9.21
CA ASN A 207 2.79 11.24 8.28
C ASN A 207 3.20 12.61 8.87
N ASN A 208 3.92 13.43 8.08
CA ASN A 208 4.35 14.77 8.44
C ASN A 208 3.54 15.85 7.67
N LEU A 209 2.26 15.57 7.37
CA LEU A 209 1.43 16.51 6.62
C LEU A 209 1.19 17.78 7.44
N HIS A 210 1.30 18.95 6.80
CA HIS A 210 1.05 20.23 7.43
C HIS A 210 0.03 21.08 6.66
N GLY A 211 -0.34 22.23 7.21
CA GLY A 211 -1.36 23.10 6.62
C GLY A 211 -2.78 22.65 6.94
N LYS A 212 -3.76 23.11 6.16
CA LYS A 212 -5.20 22.90 6.45
C LYS A 212 -5.77 21.69 5.71
N ILE A 213 -6.75 21.04 6.31
CA ILE A 213 -7.62 20.08 5.63
C ILE A 213 -8.45 20.86 4.58
N PRO A 214 -8.40 20.48 3.29
CA PRO A 214 -9.07 21.22 2.24
C PRO A 214 -10.58 21.00 2.25
N LEU A 215 -11.35 22.06 2.01
CA LEU A 215 -12.82 21.99 1.91
C LEU A 215 -13.29 21.14 0.74
N SER A 216 -12.50 20.97 -0.32
CA SER A 216 -12.84 20.13 -1.48
C SER A 216 -13.02 18.65 -1.15
N LEU A 217 -12.71 18.20 0.07
CA LEU A 217 -13.12 16.89 0.56
C LEU A 217 -14.64 16.69 0.50
N VAL A 218 -15.45 17.76 0.61
CA VAL A 218 -16.91 17.68 0.51
C VAL A 218 -17.39 17.27 -0.88
N ASP A 219 -16.56 17.46 -1.91
CA ASP A 219 -16.85 17.10 -3.30
C ASP A 219 -16.61 15.59 -3.57
N LEU A 220 -15.96 14.88 -2.63
CA LEU A 220 -15.73 13.44 -2.72
C LEU A 220 -16.96 12.67 -2.24
N HIS A 221 -18.00 12.63 -3.07
CA HIS A 221 -19.31 12.07 -2.71
C HIS A 221 -19.32 10.57 -2.35
N PHE A 222 -18.29 9.81 -2.77
CA PHE A 222 -18.15 8.39 -2.43
C PHE A 222 -17.26 8.14 -1.21
N LEU A 223 -16.61 9.19 -0.67
CA LEU A 223 -15.65 9.04 0.41
C LEU A 223 -16.34 8.56 1.68
N SER A 224 -16.13 7.29 1.97
CA SER A 224 -16.66 6.58 3.12
C SER A 224 -15.56 6.26 4.13
N SER A 225 -14.31 6.66 3.92
CA SER A 225 -13.24 6.47 4.90
C SER A 225 -12.14 7.51 4.66
N PHE A 226 -11.83 8.32 5.67
CA PHE A 226 -10.82 9.37 5.57
C PHE A 226 -10.00 9.49 6.86
N SER A 227 -8.69 9.31 6.79
CA SER A 227 -7.83 9.53 7.96
C SER A 227 -6.66 10.44 7.67
N VAL A 228 -6.42 11.35 8.61
CA VAL A 228 -5.25 12.22 8.67
C VAL A 228 -4.69 12.27 10.10
N ALA A 229 -4.98 11.24 10.92
CA ALA A 229 -4.49 11.16 12.29
C ALA A 229 -2.97 11.25 12.36
N ASN A 230 -2.42 11.76 13.46
CA ASN A 230 -0.98 11.80 13.69
C ASN A 230 -0.23 12.49 12.53
N ASN A 231 -0.57 13.75 12.29
CA ASN A 231 0.06 14.67 11.34
C ASN A 231 0.20 16.06 11.98
N ASP A 232 0.93 16.98 11.32
CA ASP A 232 1.19 18.36 11.75
C ASP A 232 0.18 19.38 11.16
N LEU A 233 -1.08 18.98 11.03
CA LEU A 233 -2.14 19.80 10.42
C LEU A 233 -2.55 20.97 11.33
N GLN A 234 -2.85 22.11 10.70
CA GLN A 234 -3.22 23.37 11.34
C GLN A 234 -4.60 23.87 10.85
N GLY A 235 -5.23 24.75 11.60
CA GLY A 235 -6.46 25.45 11.22
C GLY A 235 -7.73 24.94 11.90
N GLN A 236 -8.82 25.70 11.77
CA GLN A 236 -10.10 25.38 12.39
C GLN A 236 -10.76 24.19 11.69
N TYR A 237 -11.28 23.24 12.47
CA TYR A 237 -12.16 22.20 11.96
C TYR A 237 -13.43 22.88 11.41
N HIS A 238 -13.53 22.97 10.08
CA HIS A 238 -14.70 23.55 9.43
C HIS A 238 -15.89 22.60 9.64
N GLN A 239 -16.95 23.08 10.28
CA GLN A 239 -18.21 22.34 10.46
C GLN A 239 -18.78 21.80 9.13
N GLU A 240 -18.42 22.38 7.99
CA GLU A 240 -18.82 21.89 6.66
C GLU A 240 -18.28 20.48 6.35
N VAL A 241 -17.09 20.12 6.84
CA VAL A 241 -16.54 18.76 6.70
C VAL A 241 -17.28 17.75 7.60
N SER A 242 -17.99 18.23 8.64
CA SER A 242 -18.83 17.39 9.50
C SER A 242 -20.13 16.91 8.85
N PHE A 243 -20.52 17.50 7.70
CA PHE A 243 -21.70 17.09 6.94
C PHE A 243 -21.44 15.92 6.00
N ILE A 244 -20.18 15.56 5.75
CA ILE A 244 -19.87 14.22 5.24
C ILE A 244 -20.26 13.28 6.38
N ARG A 245 -21.34 12.50 6.21
CA ARG A 245 -21.98 11.69 7.26
C ARG A 245 -21.03 10.63 7.82
N PHE A 246 -20.14 11.02 8.70
CA PHE A 246 -19.29 10.16 9.50
C PHE A 246 -19.91 10.04 10.88
N GLN A 247 -20.30 8.82 11.29
CA GLN A 247 -20.94 8.65 12.60
C GLN A 247 -19.96 8.97 13.74
N ALA A 248 -20.52 9.47 14.84
CA ALA A 248 -19.84 10.01 16.01
C ALA A 248 -18.75 9.15 16.71
N PRO A 249 -18.66 7.80 16.58
CA PRO A 249 -17.55 7.06 17.20
C PRO A 249 -16.17 7.46 16.67
N ALA A 250 -16.11 8.05 15.46
CA ALA A 250 -14.88 8.49 14.83
C ALA A 250 -14.25 9.73 15.49
N LEU A 251 -15.06 10.59 16.11
CA LEU A 251 -14.63 11.86 16.70
C LEU A 251 -14.18 11.74 18.17
N LYS A 252 -14.06 10.53 18.71
CA LYS A 252 -13.79 10.33 20.15
C LYS A 252 -12.41 10.84 20.62
N GLY A 253 -11.52 11.20 19.69
CA GLY A 253 -10.27 11.93 20.02
C GLY A 253 -10.43 13.47 20.13
N ILE A 254 -11.53 14.04 19.65
CA ILE A 254 -11.71 15.51 19.58
C ILE A 254 -12.50 16.05 20.79
N GLN A 255 -13.45 15.28 21.35
CA GLN A 255 -14.29 15.76 22.45
C GLN A 255 -13.63 15.75 23.83
N ASP A 256 -12.63 14.89 24.08
CA ASP A 256 -11.97 14.80 25.38
C ASP A 256 -10.85 15.86 25.54
N CYS A 257 -10.25 16.34 24.44
CA CYS A 257 -9.26 17.43 24.47
C CYS A 257 -9.85 18.77 24.97
N VAL A 258 -11.13 19.04 24.67
CA VAL A 258 -11.78 20.32 25.01
C VAL A 258 -12.18 20.39 26.50
N ARG A 259 -12.31 19.26 27.20
CA ARG A 259 -12.82 19.24 28.59
C ARG A 259 -11.78 19.03 29.68
N HIS A 260 -10.63 18.43 29.39
CA HIS A 260 -9.78 17.90 30.48
C HIS A 260 -8.33 18.39 30.53
N ASN A 261 -7.87 19.29 29.65
CA ASN A 261 -6.49 19.85 29.69
C ASN A 261 -5.38 18.77 29.87
N SER A 262 -5.67 17.55 29.43
CA SER A 262 -4.79 16.39 29.53
C SER A 262 -5.13 15.44 28.38
N CYS A 263 -4.17 15.27 27.48
CA CYS A 263 -4.25 14.30 26.40
C CYS A 263 -3.62 12.99 26.90
N ASP A 264 -4.39 12.17 27.62
CA ASP A 264 -4.00 10.77 27.78
C ASP A 264 -4.14 10.11 26.40
N PHE A 265 -3.00 9.70 25.84
CA PHE A 265 -2.86 9.05 24.54
C PHE A 265 -3.67 7.74 24.49
N ILE A 266 -4.97 7.84 24.19
CA ILE A 266 -5.75 6.67 23.80
C ILE A 266 -5.38 6.40 22.34
N HIS A 267 -4.40 5.54 22.12
CA HIS A 267 -4.10 4.96 20.80
C HIS A 267 -5.37 4.25 20.28
N PRO A 268 -6.09 4.80 19.29
CA PRO A 268 -7.10 4.01 18.61
C PRO A 268 -6.32 2.94 17.85
N ARG A 269 -6.65 1.69 18.12
CA ARG A 269 -6.17 0.52 17.38
C ARG A 269 -6.40 0.74 15.88
N THR A 270 -5.35 1.05 15.12
CA THR A 270 -5.36 1.27 13.66
C THR A 270 -5.41 -0.04 12.86
N ASP A 271 -5.61 -1.18 13.55
CA ASP A 271 -5.64 -2.54 13.01
C ASP A 271 -7.01 -2.97 12.44
N VAL A 272 -8.06 -2.14 12.53
CA VAL A 272 -9.41 -2.44 12.01
C VAL A 272 -9.84 -1.41 10.96
N TRP A 273 -9.14 -1.36 9.83
CA TRP A 273 -9.63 -0.71 8.63
C TRP A 273 -10.23 -1.78 7.71
N ASP A 274 -11.56 -1.86 7.62
CA ASP A 274 -12.24 -2.63 6.58
C ASP A 274 -12.01 -1.92 5.22
N TRP A 275 -10.84 -2.20 4.63
CA TRP A 275 -10.47 -1.70 3.31
C TRP A 275 -11.48 -2.20 2.28
N PRO A 276 -11.84 -1.44 1.22
CA PRO A 276 -12.90 -1.80 0.26
C PRO A 276 -12.75 -3.15 -0.47
N ASN A 277 -11.70 -3.94 -0.18
CA ASN A 277 -11.46 -5.27 -0.73
C ASN A 277 -10.92 -6.30 0.29
N GLU A 278 -10.89 -6.02 1.59
CA GLU A 278 -10.41 -6.98 2.60
C GLU A 278 -11.53 -7.77 3.32
N SER A 279 -12.78 -7.33 3.23
CA SER A 279 -13.95 -8.07 3.75
C SER A 279 -14.85 -8.53 2.59
N SER A 280 -15.14 -9.82 2.52
CA SER A 280 -16.07 -10.42 1.55
C SER A 280 -17.55 -10.15 1.88
N ASN A 281 -17.84 -9.14 2.70
CA ASN A 281 -19.20 -8.80 3.11
C ASN A 281 -19.54 -7.42 2.57
N ASN A 282 -20.48 -7.39 1.61
CA ASN A 282 -21.13 -6.19 1.09
C ASN A 282 -22.03 -5.54 2.17
N GLU A 283 -21.44 -5.03 3.25
CA GLU A 283 -22.12 -4.10 4.15
C GLU A 283 -21.55 -2.68 3.92
N LEU A 284 -22.45 -1.71 3.83
CA LEU A 284 -22.10 -0.29 3.72
C LEU A 284 -21.28 0.12 4.95
N HIS A 285 -19.96 0.25 4.78
CA HIS A 285 -19.08 0.73 5.84
C HIS A 285 -19.16 2.27 5.92
N TYR A 286 -19.61 2.74 7.09
CA TYR A 286 -19.67 4.15 7.48
C TYR A 286 -18.27 4.66 7.81
N GLY A 287 -17.96 5.88 7.37
CA GLY A 287 -16.60 6.39 7.54
C GLY A 287 -16.21 6.91 8.89
N ILE A 288 -14.91 6.80 9.13
CA ILE A 288 -14.24 7.18 10.35
C ILE A 288 -13.22 8.27 9.98
N ILE A 289 -13.43 9.50 10.48
CA ILE A 289 -12.38 10.50 10.59
C ILE A 289 -11.65 10.27 11.90
N ALA A 290 -10.42 9.76 11.84
CA ALA A 290 -9.49 9.82 12.97
C ALA A 290 -8.49 10.94 12.71
N GLY A 291 -8.39 11.91 13.62
CA GLY A 291 -7.33 12.91 13.65
C GLY A 291 -7.58 14.00 14.69
N VAL A 292 -6.54 14.35 15.45
CA VAL A 292 -6.55 15.45 16.42
C VAL A 292 -5.88 16.65 15.75
N VAL A 293 -6.58 17.78 15.65
CA VAL A 293 -5.97 19.07 15.31
C VAL A 293 -5.79 19.83 16.62
N LEU A 294 -4.55 20.08 17.03
CA LEU A 294 -4.25 20.92 18.18
C LEU A 294 -4.20 22.38 17.71
N ASP A 295 -5.11 23.20 18.21
CA ASP A 295 -5.07 24.65 18.02
C ASP A 295 -4.08 25.25 19.02
N SER A 296 -3.02 25.88 18.53
CA SER A 296 -2.06 26.62 19.36
C SER A 296 -2.44 28.08 19.59
N SER A 297 -3.69 28.49 19.31
CA SER A 297 -4.16 29.88 19.45
C SER A 297 -5.22 30.11 20.53
N LEU A 298 -5.21 29.31 21.59
CA LEU A 298 -5.79 29.71 22.88
C LEU A 298 -4.73 30.51 23.66
N ASP A 299 -4.45 31.73 23.22
CA ASP A 299 -3.97 32.76 24.13
C ASP A 299 -5.12 33.10 25.09
N LEU A 300 -4.78 33.11 26.39
CA LEU A 300 -5.63 33.33 27.57
C LEU A 300 -6.57 34.55 27.48
#